data_AF-A0A1B0G457-F1
#
_entry.id   AF-A0A1B0G457-F1
#
_cell.length_a   1.000
_cell.length_b   1.000
_cell.length_c   1.000
_cell.angle_alpha   90.00
_cell.angle_beta   90.00
_cell.angle_gamma   90.00
#
_symmetry.space_group_name_H-M   'P 1'
#
loop_
_entity.id
_entity.type
_entity.pdbx_description
1 polymer ?
#
loop_
_entity_poly.entity_id
_entity_poly.type
_entity_poly.pdbx_seq_one_letter_code
_entity_poly.pdbx_strand_id
1 'polypeptide(L)'
;MLLLDRTACPAVNEIIDGGMGYCVPLPEKVYRRFLMLQNVLITYQEHLCGLNPKEFRTIKYVKRLSLNPSRCIIDGDLIWSFTMMTVTERNEVAKKIGTKTEDILNDLLEIENLTAIF
;
A
#
# COMPACT_ATOMS: atom_id res chain seq x y z
N MET A 1 -1.57 2.70 7.55
CA MET A 1 -0.24 3.14 7.04
C MET A 1 -0.35 3.51 5.56
N LEU A 2 0.11 4.68 5.10
CA LEU A 2 0.02 5.08 3.67
C LEU A 2 1.42 5.37 3.12
N LEU A 3 1.82 4.69 2.04
CA LEU A 3 3.14 4.81 1.41
C LEU A 3 3.05 5.73 0.18
N LEU A 4 3.92 6.73 0.05
CA LEU A 4 3.81 7.82 -0.94
C LEU A 4 4.95 7.79 -1.98
N ASP A 5 4.63 8.13 -3.23
CA ASP A 5 5.58 8.16 -4.36
C ASP A 5 6.44 9.44 -4.40
N ARG A 6 7.75 9.24 -4.56
CA ARG A 6 8.87 10.07 -5.05
C ARG A 6 9.10 11.53 -4.66
N THR A 7 8.19 12.27 -4.03
CA THR A 7 8.44 13.71 -3.76
C THR A 7 8.14 14.18 -2.33
N ALA A 8 7.76 13.29 -1.42
CA ALA A 8 7.45 13.66 -0.04
C ALA A 8 8.57 13.24 0.92
N CYS A 9 9.06 14.17 1.73
CA CYS A 9 9.82 13.86 2.95
C CYS A 9 9.01 12.90 3.83
N PRO A 10 9.65 12.05 4.65
CA PRO A 10 8.94 11.23 5.62
C PRO A 10 8.08 12.16 6.51
N ALA A 11 6.76 12.04 6.39
CA ALA A 11 5.81 12.91 7.04
C ALA A 11 5.00 12.07 8.02
N VAL A 12 5.10 12.41 9.31
CA VAL A 12 4.21 11.90 10.35
C VAL A 12 3.02 12.85 10.41
N ASN A 13 1.83 12.32 10.14
CA ASN A 13 0.58 13.05 10.20
C ASN A 13 -0.21 12.54 11.40
N GLU A 14 -0.57 13.45 12.29
CA GLU A 14 -1.51 13.20 13.36
C GLU A 14 -2.93 13.43 12.85
N ILE A 15 -3.78 12.41 12.92
CA ILE A 15 -5.20 12.53 12.65
C ILE A 15 -5.85 13.13 13.90
N ILE A 16 -6.83 14.01 13.69
CA ILE A 16 -7.59 14.72 14.72
C ILE A 16 -8.21 13.77 15.78
N ASP A 17 -8.37 12.49 15.44
CA ASP A 17 -8.89 11.42 16.29
C ASP A 17 -7.80 10.62 17.04
N GLY A 18 -6.55 11.10 17.09
CA GLY A 18 -5.44 10.46 17.81
C GLY A 18 -4.76 9.32 17.07
N GLY A 19 -5.07 9.12 15.78
CA GLY A 19 -4.36 8.18 14.93
C GLY A 19 -3.07 8.77 14.38
N MET A 20 -1.94 8.10 14.56
CA MET A 20 -0.70 8.45 13.85
C MET A 20 -0.62 7.69 12.53
N GLY A 21 -0.49 8.43 11.43
CA GLY A 21 -0.15 7.89 10.12
C GLY A 21 1.21 8.41 9.70
N TYR A 22 2.05 7.56 9.12
CA TYR A 22 3.32 7.97 8.54
C TYR A 22 3.34 7.67 7.04
N CYS A 23 4.03 8.53 6.31
CA CYS A 23 4.24 8.43 4.86
C CYS A 23 5.73 8.27 4.58
N VAL A 24 6.12 7.21 3.87
CA VAL A 24 7.52 6.94 3.52
C VAL A 24 7.71 7.02 2.00
N PRO A 25 8.75 7.72 1.50
CA PRO A 25 9.07 7.73 0.09
C PRO A 25 9.63 6.37 -0.35
N LEU A 26 9.08 5.81 -1.43
CA LEU A 26 9.54 4.55 -2.01
C LEU A 26 10.30 4.76 -3.34
N PRO A 27 11.29 3.90 -3.64
CA PRO A 27 11.85 3.85 -4.98
C PRO A 27 10.82 3.30 -5.97
N GLU A 28 10.75 3.88 -7.19
CA GLU A 28 9.72 3.54 -8.20
C GLU A 28 9.63 2.05 -8.52
N LYS A 29 10.75 1.34 -8.50
CA LYS A 29 10.76 -0.11 -8.73
C LYS A 29 9.92 -0.86 -7.69
N VAL A 30 10.08 -0.50 -6.42
CA VAL A 30 9.36 -1.08 -5.28
C VAL A 30 7.92 -0.58 -5.28
N TYR A 31 7.70 0.71 -5.57
CA TYR A 31 6.37 1.30 -5.73
C TYR A 31 5.52 0.55 -6.77
N ARG A 32 6.05 0.33 -7.98
CA ARG A 32 5.33 -0.38 -9.05
C ARG A 32 4.98 -1.82 -8.65
N ARG A 33 5.86 -2.48 -7.90
CA ARG A 33 5.63 -3.84 -7.39
C ARG A 33 4.49 -3.85 -6.37
N PHE A 34 4.51 -2.94 -5.40
CA PHE A 34 3.43 -2.83 -4.43
C PHE A 34 2.11 -2.37 -5.04
N LEU A 35 2.13 -1.53 -6.07
CA LEU A 35 0.92 -1.17 -6.81
C LEU A 35 0.27 -2.40 -7.47
N MET A 36 1.07 -3.29 -8.06
CA MET A 36 0.57 -4.55 -8.62
C MET A 36 0.05 -5.47 -7.52
N LEU A 37 0.77 -5.57 -6.39
CA LEU A 37 0.35 -6.34 -5.23
C LEU A 37 -0.99 -5.85 -4.66
N GLN A 38 -1.14 -4.54 -4.45
CA GLN A 38 -2.38 -3.91 -4.00
C GLN A 38 -3.55 -4.24 -4.92
N ASN A 39 -3.37 -4.16 -6.25
CA ASN A 39 -4.45 -4.49 -7.19
C ASN A 39 -4.91 -5.95 -7.07
N VAL A 40 -3.97 -6.89 -6.87
CA VAL A 40 -4.30 -8.30 -6.66
C VAL A 40 -4.97 -8.52 -5.30
N LEU A 41 -4.44 -7.94 -4.23
CA LEU A 41 -4.97 -8.08 -2.87
C LEU A 41 -6.36 -7.45 -2.70
N ILE A 42 -6.63 -6.31 -3.34
CA ILE A 42 -7.97 -5.70 -3.38
C ILE A 42 -9.00 -6.69 -3.95
N THR A 43 -8.59 -7.51 -4.91
CA THR A 43 -9.48 -8.51 -5.53
C THR A 43 -9.58 -9.79 -4.68
N TYR A 44 -8.54 -10.09 -3.88
CA TYR A 44 -8.46 -11.30 -3.07
C TYR A 44 -9.21 -11.18 -1.74
N GLN A 45 -9.23 -9.98 -1.15
CA GLN A 45 -9.86 -9.74 0.14
C GLN A 45 -11.30 -9.26 -0.04
N GLU A 46 -12.27 -10.12 0.31
CA GLU A 46 -13.69 -9.74 0.33
C GLU A 46 -13.92 -8.59 1.30
N HIS A 47 -14.48 -7.49 0.81
CA HIS A 47 -14.72 -6.32 1.64
C HIS A 47 -15.91 -6.56 2.58
N LEU A 48 -15.71 -6.34 3.88
CA LEU A 48 -16.80 -6.32 4.85
C LEU A 48 -17.90 -5.35 4.37
N CYS A 49 -19.12 -5.86 4.22
CA CYS A 49 -20.30 -5.13 3.74
C CYS A 49 -20.28 -4.68 2.25
N GLY A 50 -19.42 -5.22 1.38
CA GLY A 50 -19.42 -4.88 -0.06
C GLY A 50 -18.98 -3.44 -0.37
N LEU A 51 -18.37 -2.75 0.59
CA LEU A 51 -17.82 -1.40 0.43
C LEU A 51 -16.50 -1.46 -0.32
N ASN A 52 -16.38 -0.73 -1.43
CA ASN A 52 -15.14 -0.62 -2.19
C ASN A 52 -14.12 0.26 -1.44
N PRO A 53 -13.00 -0.27 -0.90
CA PRO A 53 -11.99 0.51 -0.17
C PRO A 53 -11.29 1.52 -1.07
N LYS A 54 -11.34 1.30 -2.40
CA LYS A 54 -10.81 2.21 -3.41
C LYS A 54 -11.65 3.49 -3.51
N GLU A 55 -12.97 3.38 -3.35
CA GLU A 55 -13.89 4.53 -3.29
C GLU A 55 -13.77 5.28 -1.96
N PHE A 56 -13.61 4.56 -0.84
CA PHE A 56 -13.45 5.18 0.49
C PHE A 56 -12.17 6.03 0.60
N ARG A 57 -11.08 5.60 -0.05
CA ARG A 57 -9.79 6.33 -0.09
C ARG A 57 -9.69 7.38 -1.20
N THR A 58 -10.68 7.48 -2.09
CA THR A 58 -10.66 8.50 -3.13
C THR A 58 -11.12 9.82 -2.54
N ILE A 59 -10.19 10.77 -2.40
CA ILE A 59 -10.51 12.13 -1.98
C ILE A 59 -11.50 12.74 -2.97
N LYS A 60 -12.74 12.97 -2.53
CA LYS A 60 -13.77 13.66 -3.32
C LYS A 60 -13.45 15.16 -3.37
N TYR A 61 -12.72 15.58 -4.38
CA TYR A 61 -12.57 17.00 -4.70
C TYR A 61 -13.83 17.55 -5.37
N VAL A 62 -14.23 18.78 -5.02
CA VAL A 62 -15.31 19.53 -5.70
C VAL A 62 -14.93 19.90 -7.15
N LYS A 63 -13.63 19.94 -7.45
CA LYS A 63 -13.09 20.13 -8.81
C LYS A 63 -12.38 18.87 -9.30
N ARG A 64 -12.70 18.42 -10.51
CA ARG A 64 -11.95 17.36 -11.20
C ARG A 64 -10.50 17.80 -11.42
N LEU A 65 -9.57 17.23 -10.67
CA LEU A 65 -8.15 17.30 -10.98
C LEU A 65 -7.83 16.28 -12.09
N SER A 66 -6.97 16.65 -13.03
CA SER A 66 -6.59 15.82 -14.20
C SER A 66 -5.77 14.58 -13.79
N LEU A 67 -5.16 14.61 -12.61
CA LEU A 67 -4.40 13.51 -12.01
C LEU A 67 -5.20 12.91 -10.85
N ASN A 68 -5.35 11.59 -10.83
CA ASN A 68 -5.87 10.87 -9.66
C ASN A 68 -4.83 10.95 -8.53
N PRO A 69 -5.05 11.73 -7.45
CA PRO A 69 -4.06 11.88 -6.38
C PRO A 69 -3.82 10.56 -5.63
N SER A 70 -4.82 9.67 -5.63
CA SER A 70 -4.80 8.34 -5.05
C SER A 70 -4.02 7.30 -5.89
N ARG A 71 -3.49 7.66 -7.07
CA ARG A 71 -2.60 6.78 -7.86
C ARG A 71 -1.13 6.86 -7.46
N CYS A 72 -0.78 7.66 -6.45
CA CYS A 72 0.57 7.80 -5.93
C CYS A 72 0.70 7.35 -4.46
N ILE A 73 -0.35 6.70 -3.92
CA ILE A 73 -0.41 6.28 -2.53
C ILE A 73 -0.74 4.79 -2.47
N ILE A 74 0.12 4.01 -1.83
CA ILE A 74 -0.06 2.59 -1.55
C ILE A 74 -0.58 2.42 -0.12
N ASP A 75 -1.51 1.49 0.04
CA ASP A 75 -2.11 1.17 1.33
C ASP A 75 -1.25 0.17 2.12
N GLY A 76 -0.48 0.66 3.07
CA GLY A 76 0.38 -0.16 3.92
C GLY A 76 -0.39 -1.25 4.68
N ASP A 77 -1.61 -0.97 5.15
CA ASP A 77 -2.41 -1.99 5.87
C ASP A 77 -2.84 -3.15 4.97
N LEU A 78 -3.07 -2.87 3.68
CA LEU A 78 -3.38 -3.91 2.71
C LEU A 78 -2.12 -4.68 2.32
N ILE A 79 -0.99 -3.99 2.12
CA ILE A 79 0.27 -4.68 1.81
C ILE A 79 0.70 -5.55 3.00
N TRP A 80 0.46 -5.12 4.23
CA TRP A 80 0.75 -5.88 5.45
C TRP A 80 -0.05 -7.18 5.57
N SER A 81 -1.27 -7.20 5.02
CA SER A 81 -2.08 -8.42 5.01
C SER A 81 -1.37 -9.55 4.26
N PHE A 82 -0.54 -9.24 3.25
CA PHE A 82 0.29 -10.22 2.55
C PHE A 82 1.20 -11.01 3.49
N THR A 83 1.78 -10.38 4.52
CA THR A 83 2.64 -11.03 5.50
C THR A 83 1.86 -12.05 6.35
N MET A 84 0.57 -11.78 6.59
CA MET A 84 -0.31 -12.63 7.38
C MET A 84 -0.98 -13.78 6.60
N MET A 85 -0.88 -13.79 5.26
CA MET A 85 -1.44 -14.84 4.41
C MET A 85 -0.65 -16.16 4.49
N THR A 86 -1.31 -17.26 4.14
CA THR A 86 -0.65 -18.58 4.09
C THR A 86 0.42 -18.62 2.99
N VAL A 87 1.37 -19.55 3.10
CA VAL A 87 2.46 -19.70 2.11
C VAL A 87 1.91 -20.01 0.71
N THR A 88 0.81 -20.77 0.63
CA THR A 88 0.15 -21.12 -0.64
C THR A 88 -0.42 -19.88 -1.32
N GLU A 89 -1.20 -19.08 -0.60
CA GLU A 89 -1.81 -17.85 -1.14
C GLU A 89 -0.75 -16.83 -1.55
N ARG A 90 0.30 -16.65 -0.74
CA ARG A 90 1.42 -15.77 -1.08
C ARG A 90 2.09 -16.17 -2.39
N ASN A 91 2.29 -17.47 -2.61
CA ASN A 91 2.87 -17.98 -3.85
C ASN A 91 1.95 -17.78 -5.06
N GLU A 92 0.63 -17.90 -4.90
CA GLU A 92 -0.33 -17.60 -5.96
C GLU A 92 -0.33 -16.12 -6.33
N VAL A 93 -0.33 -15.24 -5.33
CA VAL A 93 -0.28 -13.79 -5.51
C VAL A 93 1.04 -13.38 -6.18
N ALA A 94 2.17 -13.90 -5.70
CA ALA A 94 3.49 -13.64 -6.28
C ALA A 94 3.57 -14.08 -7.76
N LYS A 95 3.01 -15.25 -8.09
CA LYS A 95 2.89 -15.73 -9.49
C LYS A 95 2.05 -14.79 -10.36
N LYS A 96 0.94 -14.25 -9.85
CA LYS A 96 0.09 -13.30 -10.59
C LYS A 96 0.80 -11.99 -10.90
N ILE A 97 1.68 -11.54 -10.00
CA ILE A 97 2.47 -10.31 -10.17
C ILE A 97 3.71 -10.56 -11.05
N GLY A 98 4.19 -11.81 -11.12
CA GLY A 98 5.40 -12.18 -11.84
C GLY A 98 6.68 -11.87 -11.05
N THR A 99 6.61 -11.92 -9.71
CA THR A 99 7.76 -11.69 -8.81
C THR A 99 7.92 -12.85 -7.83
N LYS A 100 9.09 -13.00 -7.21
CA LYS A 100 9.27 -14.01 -6.17
C LYS A 100 8.67 -13.51 -4.86
N THR A 101 8.08 -14.43 -4.09
CA THR A 101 7.55 -14.14 -2.76
C THR A 101 8.64 -13.54 -1.85
N GLU A 102 9.86 -14.04 -1.95
CA GLU A 102 11.03 -13.57 -1.20
C GLU A 102 11.37 -12.11 -1.51
N ASP A 103 11.29 -11.69 -2.77
CA ASP A 103 11.57 -10.30 -3.17
C ASP A 103 10.56 -9.33 -2.55
N ILE A 104 9.28 -9.72 -2.49
CA ILE A 104 8.21 -8.91 -1.88
C ILE A 104 8.42 -8.80 -0.36
N LEU A 105 8.77 -9.91 0.30
CA LEU A 105 9.04 -9.93 1.74
C LEU A 105 10.27 -9.10 2.10
N ASN A 106 11.32 -9.14 1.27
CA ASN A 106 12.50 -8.32 1.45
C ASN A 106 12.18 -6.82 1.32
N ASP A 107 11.39 -6.42 0.33
CA ASP A 107 10.96 -5.01 0.19
C ASP A 107 10.13 -4.54 1.40
N LEU A 108 9.27 -5.41 1.93
CA LEU A 108 8.47 -5.16 3.13
C LEU A 108 9.35 -4.94 4.37
N LEU A 109 10.35 -5.80 4.55
CA LEU A 109 11.30 -5.70 5.65
C LEU A 109 12.19 -4.45 5.53
N GLU A 110 12.54 -4.05 4.30
CA GLU A 110 13.24 -2.77 4.06
C GLU A 110 12.38 -1.58 4.50
N ILE A 111 11.08 -1.59 4.21
CA ILE A 111 10.15 -0.56 4.70
C ILE A 111 10.07 -0.58 6.22
N GLU A 112 9.90 -1.74 6.85
CA GLU A 112 9.84 -1.86 8.31
C GLU A 112 11.07 -1.21 8.95
N ASN A 113 12.26 -1.52 8.45
CA ASN A 113 13.51 -0.95 8.95
C ASN A 113 13.58 0.58 8.77
N LEU A 114 13.07 1.11 7.65
CA LEU A 114 12.99 2.56 7.43
C LEU A 114 11.98 3.23 8.36
N THR A 115 10.92 2.52 8.73
CA THR A 115 9.85 3.03 9.62
C THR A 115 10.17 2.87 11.09
N ALA A 116 11.00 1.90 11.48
CA ALA A 116 11.39 1.64 12.87
C ALA A 116 12.27 2.74 13.49
N ILE A 117 12.71 3.70 12.69
CA ILE A 117 13.54 4.84 13.11
C ILE A 117 12.69 5.95 13.73
N PHE A 118 11.37 5.92 13.56
CA PHE A 118 10.43 6.93 14.05
C PHE A 118 9.72 6.51 15.33
#